data_AF-A0A438H4N5-F1
#
_entry.id   AF-A0A438H4N5-F1
#
_cell.length_a   1.000
_cell.length_b   1.000
_cell.length_c   1.000
_cell.angle_alpha   90.00
_cell.angle_beta   90.00
_cell.angle_gamma   90.00
#
_symmetry.space_group_name_H-M   'P 1'
#
loop_
_entity.id
_entity.type
_entity.pdbx_description
1 polymer ?
#
loop_
_entity_poly.entity_id
_entity_poly.type
_entity_poly.pdbx_seq_one_letter_code
_entity_poly.pdbx_strand_id
1 'polypeptide(L)'
;MEARLAKVELAMADTREGVDLIEQGMEKGLEDLREQIQDLREGVLGSQVQPVSHEEFVSFQGKVLSMLASMESRIEALATRMESRDQEVRQELAIYKAVVSARVMATQEASRVEVPKPQGFSGKRDAKELDNFLWHMERYFEAIALTDEAAKVCRYGERHLHHRDVGGFKREIKRQFYPEDVAYLARKNMRHLKHTGSICEYVKEFSSLMLEIPNMSEEELLFNFMDNLQGWAEQELRRRGVQDLALPWQ
;
A
#
# COMPACT_ATOMS: atom_id res chain seq x y z
N MET A 1 -13.60 8.52 20.01
CA MET A 1 -12.61 7.75 19.21
C MET A 1 -11.96 8.66 18.18
N GLU A 2 -12.74 9.46 17.46
CA GLU A 2 -12.30 10.47 16.48
C GLU A 2 -11.23 11.45 16.98
N ALA A 3 -11.37 12.03 18.17
CA ALA A 3 -10.38 12.98 18.70
C ALA A 3 -8.98 12.37 18.98
N ARG A 4 -8.89 11.04 19.14
CA ARG A 4 -7.60 10.35 19.26
C ARG A 4 -7.02 10.02 17.89
N LEU A 5 -7.87 9.73 16.91
CA LEU A 5 -7.47 9.48 15.52
C LEU A 5 -6.87 10.76 14.90
N ALA A 6 -7.53 11.90 15.08
CA ALA A 6 -7.05 13.19 14.56
C ALA A 6 -5.69 13.61 15.13
N LYS A 7 -5.39 13.25 16.39
CA LYS A 7 -4.07 13.50 17.00
C LYS A 7 -2.97 12.62 16.41
N VAL A 8 -3.31 11.38 16.06
CA VAL A 8 -2.36 10.46 15.40
C VAL A 8 -2.12 10.92 13.96
N GLU A 9 -3.16 11.32 13.24
CA GLU A 9 -3.04 11.89 11.89
C GLU A 9 -2.15 13.14 11.86
N LEU A 10 -2.34 14.05 12.82
CA LEU A 10 -1.49 15.23 12.96
C LEU A 10 -0.04 14.86 13.26
N ALA A 11 0.20 13.94 14.22
CA ALA A 11 1.55 13.51 14.56
C ALA A 11 2.26 12.78 13.40
N MET A 12 1.52 12.03 12.58
CA MET A 12 2.06 11.40 11.37
C MET A 12 2.35 12.42 10.27
N ALA A 13 1.53 13.46 10.12
CA ALA A 13 1.78 14.56 9.19
C ALA A 13 3.05 15.34 9.58
N ASP A 14 3.21 15.67 10.86
CA ASP A 14 4.40 16.36 11.38
C ASP A 14 5.67 15.50 11.20
N THR A 15 5.56 14.19 11.42
CA THR A 15 6.68 13.26 11.20
C THR A 15 7.06 13.16 9.73
N ARG A 16 6.07 13.14 8.83
CA ARG A 16 6.28 13.10 7.38
C ARG A 16 6.96 14.37 6.90
N GLU A 17 6.50 15.53 7.34
CA GLU A 17 7.13 16.82 7.02
C GLU A 17 8.59 16.86 7.51
N GLY A 18 8.86 16.33 8.71
CA GLY A 18 10.22 16.19 9.22
C GLY A 18 11.12 15.29 8.35
N VAL A 19 10.59 14.20 7.82
CA VAL A 19 11.32 13.29 6.91
C VAL A 19 11.57 13.96 5.56
N ASP A 20 10.57 14.66 5.01
CA ASP A 20 10.70 15.38 3.73
C ASP A 20 11.78 16.49 3.82
N LEU A 21 11.85 17.20 4.95
CA LEU A 21 12.89 18.20 5.21
C LEU A 21 14.30 17.59 5.31
N ILE A 22 14.42 16.38 5.89
CA ILE A 22 15.69 15.66 5.97
C ILE A 22 16.13 15.20 4.58
N GLU A 23 15.20 14.67 3.79
CA GLU A 23 15.47 14.22 2.41
C GLU A 23 15.95 15.37 1.54
N GLN A 24 15.24 16.51 1.56
CA GLN A 24 15.65 17.72 0.84
C GLN A 24 17.01 18.26 1.32
N GLY A 25 17.26 18.25 2.63
CA GLY A 25 18.53 18.67 3.19
C GLY A 25 19.69 17.80 2.73
N MET A 26 19.47 16.49 2.60
CA MET A 26 20.45 15.53 2.08
C MET A 26 20.71 15.72 0.59
N GLU A 27 19.65 15.87 -0.21
CA GLU A 27 19.74 16.05 -1.65
C GLU A 27 20.51 17.32 -2.00
N LYS A 28 20.17 18.42 -1.33
CA LYS A 28 20.91 19.69 -1.44
C LYS A 28 22.37 19.56 -1.01
N GLY A 29 22.65 18.89 0.12
CA GLY A 29 24.02 18.69 0.59
C GLY A 29 24.87 17.86 -0.39
N LEU A 30 24.25 16.92 -1.12
CA LEU A 30 24.91 16.12 -2.16
C LEU A 30 25.14 16.91 -3.45
N GLU A 31 24.21 17.79 -3.83
CA GLU A 31 24.40 18.74 -4.94
C GLU A 31 25.54 19.73 -4.64
N ASP A 32 25.54 20.35 -3.46
CA ASP A 32 26.59 21.28 -3.04
C ASP A 32 27.98 20.58 -3.04
N LEU A 33 28.04 19.32 -2.59
CA LEU A 33 29.27 18.53 -2.61
C LEU A 33 29.72 18.21 -4.04
N ARG A 34 28.77 17.92 -4.93
CA ARG A 34 29.04 17.63 -6.35
C ARG A 34 29.60 18.86 -7.06
N GLU A 35 29.01 20.04 -6.82
CA GLU A 35 29.53 21.31 -7.35
C GLU A 35 30.93 21.59 -6.81
N GLN A 36 31.19 21.42 -5.50
CA GLN A 36 32.54 21.62 -4.95
C GLN A 36 33.59 20.68 -5.56
N ILE A 37 33.23 19.42 -5.82
CA ILE A 37 34.14 18.45 -6.48
C ILE A 37 34.39 18.86 -7.93
N GLN A 38 33.36 19.34 -8.64
CA GLN A 38 33.46 19.80 -10.01
C GLN A 38 34.35 21.05 -10.10
N ASP A 39 34.13 22.04 -9.23
CA ASP A 39 34.92 23.26 -9.13
C ASP A 39 36.39 22.96 -8.81
N LEU A 40 36.64 22.04 -7.87
CA LEU A 40 38.00 21.59 -7.55
C LEU A 40 38.66 20.94 -8.76
N ARG A 41 37.94 20.08 -9.49
CA ARG A 41 38.44 19.42 -10.70
C ARG A 41 38.77 20.43 -11.79
N GLU A 42 37.93 21.44 -12.00
CA GLU A 42 38.14 22.49 -13.01
C GLU A 42 39.27 23.44 -12.61
N GLY A 43 39.39 23.80 -11.32
CA GLY A 43 40.50 24.58 -10.79
C GLY A 43 41.86 23.89 -10.91
N VAL A 44 41.89 22.56 -10.74
CA VAL A 44 43.08 21.73 -10.96
C VAL A 44 43.44 21.61 -12.45
N LEU A 45 42.45 21.52 -13.34
CA LEU A 45 42.67 21.45 -14.80
C LEU A 45 43.09 22.80 -15.41
N GLY A 46 42.66 23.93 -14.82
CA GLY A 46 42.99 25.29 -15.28
C GLY A 46 44.35 25.82 -14.80
N SER A 47 44.94 25.18 -13.79
CA SER A 47 46.24 25.55 -13.24
C SER A 47 47.36 24.78 -13.95
N GLN A 48 48.40 25.45 -14.45
CA GLN A 48 49.63 24.78 -14.86
C GLN A 48 50.35 24.31 -13.58
N VAL A 49 49.94 23.15 -13.06
CA VAL A 49 50.40 22.61 -11.77
C VAL A 49 51.88 22.28 -11.85
N GLN A 50 52.72 22.97 -11.07
CA GLN A 50 54.06 22.47 -10.75
C GLN A 50 53.93 21.08 -10.13
N PRO A 51 54.77 20.10 -10.51
CA PRO A 51 54.69 18.76 -9.94
C PRO A 51 54.87 18.85 -8.42
N VAL A 52 53.79 18.59 -7.69
CA VAL A 52 53.78 18.46 -6.23
C VAL A 52 54.78 17.37 -5.86
N SER A 53 55.56 17.57 -4.79
CA SER A 53 56.52 16.56 -4.38
C SER A 53 55.78 15.24 -4.06
N HIS A 54 56.40 14.11 -4.37
CA HIS A 54 55.80 12.80 -4.11
C HIS A 54 55.37 12.65 -2.64
N GLU A 55 56.08 13.29 -1.72
CA GLU A 55 55.83 13.27 -0.28
C GLU A 55 54.54 14.01 0.12
N GLU A 56 54.26 15.17 -0.48
CA GLU A 56 53.02 15.93 -0.25
C GLU A 56 51.79 15.20 -0.80
N PHE A 57 51.93 14.56 -1.97
CA PHE A 57 50.86 13.73 -2.55
C PHE A 57 50.53 12.51 -1.67
N VAL A 58 51.56 11.81 -1.18
CA VAL A 58 51.40 10.67 -0.26
C VAL A 58 50.77 11.12 1.06
N SER A 59 51.15 12.29 1.59
CA SER A 59 50.55 12.88 2.79
C SER A 59 49.06 13.19 2.60
N PHE A 60 48.69 13.78 1.46
CA PHE A 60 47.29 14.05 1.13
C PHE A 60 46.46 12.77 1.00
N GLN A 61 46.98 11.75 0.30
CA GLN A 61 46.32 10.44 0.20
C GLN A 61 46.09 9.82 1.58
N GLY A 62 47.07 9.89 2.48
CA GLY A 62 46.93 9.40 3.86
C GLY A 62 45.83 10.12 4.64
N LYS A 63 45.69 11.45 4.48
CA LYS A 63 44.62 12.23 5.12
C LYS A 63 43.24 11.91 4.55
N VAL A 64 43.13 11.70 3.23
CA VAL A 64 41.87 11.29 2.60
C VAL A 64 41.45 9.90 3.09
N LEU A 65 42.39 8.95 3.14
CA LEU A 65 42.12 7.60 3.63
C LEU A 65 41.70 7.58 5.11
N SER A 66 42.34 8.38 5.97
CA SER A 66 41.95 8.46 7.38
C SER A 66 40.59 9.13 7.58
N MET A 67 40.25 10.13 6.77
CA MET A 67 38.94 10.76 6.78
C MET A 67 37.84 9.80 6.32
N LEU A 68 38.08 9.00 5.27
CA LEU A 68 37.16 7.96 4.81
C LEU A 68 36.95 6.89 5.88
N ALA A 69 38.01 6.37 6.50
CA ALA A 69 37.90 5.41 7.59
C ALA A 69 37.12 5.98 8.80
N SER A 70 37.31 7.27 9.12
CA SER A 70 36.54 7.95 10.16
C SER A 70 35.06 8.08 9.81
N MET A 71 34.74 8.38 8.55
CA MET A 71 33.35 8.46 8.07
C MET A 71 32.68 7.09 8.09
N GLU A 72 33.35 6.04 7.60
CA GLU A 72 32.86 4.66 7.65
C GLU A 72 32.53 4.25 9.09
N SER A 73 33.45 4.49 10.04
CA SER A 73 33.23 4.19 11.45
C SER A 73 32.02 4.94 12.04
N ARG A 74 31.80 6.20 11.66
CA ARG A 74 30.64 6.99 12.10
C ARG A 74 29.33 6.47 11.51
N ILE A 75 29.34 6.04 10.25
CA ILE A 75 28.16 5.45 9.59
C ILE A 75 27.79 4.14 10.27
N GLU A 76 28.77 3.30 10.58
CA GLU A 76 28.53 2.02 11.24
C GLU A 76 28.00 2.19 12.68
N ALA A 77 28.52 3.19 13.41
CA ALA A 77 27.96 3.59 14.71
C ALA A 77 26.52 4.11 14.61
N LEU A 78 26.15 4.81 13.54
CA LEU A 78 24.78 5.24 13.30
C LEU A 78 23.87 4.07 12.95
N ALA A 79 24.33 3.13 12.11
CA ALA A 79 23.58 1.94 11.72
C ALA A 79 23.22 1.07 12.93
N THR A 80 24.21 0.76 13.77
CA THR A 80 23.99 -0.02 15.01
C THR A 80 23.04 0.68 15.98
N ARG A 81 23.12 2.01 16.13
CA ARG A 81 22.19 2.78 16.96
C ARG A 81 20.77 2.77 16.39
N MET A 82 20.60 2.78 15.06
CA MET A 82 19.29 2.67 14.42
C MET A 82 18.67 1.29 14.63
N GLU A 83 19.43 0.21 14.43
CA GLU A 83 18.95 -1.15 14.68
C GLU A 83 18.52 -1.36 16.14
N SER A 84 19.29 -0.82 17.09
CA SER A 84 18.91 -0.86 18.51
C SER A 84 17.56 -0.17 18.78
N ARG A 85 17.31 1.01 18.19
CA ARG A 85 16.04 1.72 18.37
C ARG A 85 14.87 1.02 17.68
N ASP A 86 15.08 0.47 16.49
CA ASP A 86 14.04 -0.33 15.81
C ASP A 86 13.65 -1.55 16.65
N GLN A 87 14.65 -2.22 17.23
CA GLN A 87 14.40 -3.37 18.09
C GLN A 87 13.66 -3.00 19.38
N GLU A 88 13.97 -1.86 20.00
CA GLU A 88 13.27 -1.33 21.17
C GLU A 88 11.80 -1.04 20.84
N VAL A 89 11.53 -0.33 19.74
CA VAL A 89 10.16 -0.03 19.28
C VAL A 89 9.37 -1.31 18.99
N ARG A 90 10.01 -2.31 18.36
CA ARG A 90 9.39 -3.63 18.13
C ARG A 90 9.01 -4.33 19.42
N GLN A 91 9.86 -4.26 20.44
CA GLN A 91 9.58 -4.83 21.76
C GLN A 91 8.43 -4.11 22.46
N GLU A 92 8.42 -2.77 22.47
CA GLU A 92 7.31 -1.99 23.05
C GLU A 92 5.98 -2.28 22.35
N LEU A 93 6.00 -2.36 21.01
CA LEU A 93 4.82 -2.71 20.23
C LEU A 93 4.31 -4.12 20.55
N ALA A 94 5.21 -5.08 20.77
CA ALA A 94 4.85 -6.44 21.16
C ALA A 94 4.15 -6.47 22.53
N ILE A 95 4.67 -5.73 23.50
CA ILE A 95 4.05 -5.59 24.83
C ILE A 95 2.67 -4.93 24.71
N TYR A 96 2.58 -3.82 23.98
CA TYR A 96 1.32 -3.13 23.77
C TYR A 96 0.26 -4.04 23.12
N LYS A 97 0.64 -4.78 22.07
CA LYS A 97 -0.24 -5.77 21.42
C LYS A 97 -0.69 -6.85 22.40
N ALA A 98 0.22 -7.40 23.21
CA ALA A 98 -0.12 -8.43 24.20
C ALA A 98 -1.12 -7.91 25.25
N VAL A 99 -0.91 -6.71 25.78
CA VAL A 99 -1.81 -6.07 26.77
C VAL A 99 -3.17 -5.77 26.17
N VAL A 100 -3.21 -5.22 24.95
CA VAL A 100 -4.47 -4.93 24.25
C VAL A 100 -5.24 -6.23 23.97
N SER A 101 -4.58 -7.25 23.44
CA SER A 101 -5.21 -8.56 23.19
C SER A 101 -5.73 -9.19 24.47
N ALA A 102 -4.94 -9.21 25.55
CA ALA A 102 -5.39 -9.74 26.85
C ALA A 102 -6.60 -8.97 27.41
N ARG A 103 -6.62 -7.63 27.26
CA ARG A 103 -7.76 -6.81 27.67
C ARG A 103 -9.01 -7.13 26.87
N VAL A 104 -8.89 -7.26 25.54
CA VAL A 104 -10.01 -7.64 24.65
C VAL A 104 -10.56 -9.00 25.06
N MET A 105 -9.69 -9.99 25.29
CA MET A 105 -10.10 -11.32 25.73
C MET A 105 -10.82 -11.28 27.10
N ALA A 106 -10.28 -10.55 28.08
CA ALA A 106 -10.92 -10.40 29.39
C ALA A 106 -12.30 -9.73 29.31
N THR A 107 -12.47 -8.76 28.41
CA THR A 107 -13.78 -8.15 28.16
C THR A 107 -14.76 -9.07 27.42
N GLN A 108 -14.27 -9.89 26.49
CA GLN A 108 -15.08 -10.83 25.71
C GLN A 108 -15.56 -12.01 26.56
N GLU A 109 -14.74 -12.47 27.51
CA GLU A 109 -15.11 -13.54 28.45
C GLU A 109 -16.18 -13.08 29.46
N ALA A 110 -16.17 -11.80 29.84
CA ALA A 110 -17.18 -11.17 30.70
C ALA A 110 -18.51 -10.87 29.98
N SER A 111 -18.50 -10.76 28.64
CA SER A 111 -19.68 -10.49 27.83
C SER A 111 -19.95 -11.63 26.85
N ARG A 112 -20.39 -12.79 27.36
CA ARG A 112 -21.08 -13.79 26.51
C ARG A 112 -22.46 -13.27 26.14
N VAL A 113 -22.49 -12.20 25.36
CA VAL A 113 -23.68 -11.72 24.67
C VAL A 113 -23.83 -12.63 23.46
N GLU A 114 -24.93 -13.36 23.39
CA GLU A 114 -25.30 -14.09 22.17
C GLU A 114 -25.41 -13.06 21.03
N VAL A 115 -24.46 -13.12 20.09
CA VAL A 115 -24.47 -12.23 18.94
C VAL A 115 -25.65 -12.64 18.06
N PRO A 116 -26.64 -11.76 17.83
CA PRO A 116 -27.78 -12.11 16.99
C PRO A 116 -27.32 -12.47 15.59
N LYS A 117 -27.83 -13.58 15.04
CA LYS A 117 -27.56 -13.95 13.65
C LYS A 117 -28.06 -12.83 12.72
N PRO A 118 -27.26 -12.39 11.74
CA PRO A 118 -27.70 -11.42 10.73
C PRO A 118 -28.97 -11.86 10.02
N GLN A 119 -29.74 -10.88 9.57
CA GLN A 119 -30.92 -11.14 8.76
C GLN A 119 -30.54 -11.93 7.50
N GLY A 120 -31.35 -12.94 7.18
CA GLY A 120 -31.14 -13.76 5.98
C GLY A 120 -31.32 -12.94 4.71
N PHE A 121 -30.55 -13.30 3.68
CA PHE A 121 -30.68 -12.74 2.34
C PHE A 121 -32.04 -13.11 1.73
N SER A 122 -32.80 -12.14 1.21
CA SER A 122 -34.16 -12.41 0.70
C SER A 122 -34.18 -13.10 -0.67
N GLY A 123 -33.02 -13.25 -1.32
CA GLY A 123 -32.92 -13.84 -2.66
C GLY A 123 -33.28 -12.89 -3.80
N LYS A 124 -33.56 -11.61 -3.51
CA LYS A 124 -33.80 -10.60 -4.53
C LYS A 124 -32.50 -10.28 -5.27
N ARG A 125 -32.62 -10.00 -6.58
CA ARG A 125 -31.52 -9.45 -7.36
C ARG A 125 -31.33 -7.97 -7.03
N ASP A 126 -30.73 -7.69 -5.89
CA ASP A 126 -30.41 -6.35 -5.40
C ASP A 126 -28.97 -6.33 -4.90
N ALA A 127 -28.13 -5.53 -5.57
CA ALA A 127 -26.71 -5.41 -5.27
C ALA A 127 -26.48 -4.91 -3.83
N LYS A 128 -27.26 -3.93 -3.38
CA LYS A 128 -27.11 -3.32 -2.07
C LYS A 128 -27.55 -4.27 -0.96
N GLU A 129 -28.65 -5.00 -1.16
CA GLU A 129 -29.09 -6.02 -0.21
C GLU A 129 -28.05 -7.14 -0.07
N LEU A 130 -27.50 -7.59 -1.20
CA LEU A 130 -26.51 -8.66 -1.22
C LEU A 130 -25.19 -8.24 -0.56
N ASP A 131 -24.67 -7.05 -0.88
CA ASP A 131 -23.44 -6.55 -0.28
C ASP A 131 -23.62 -6.30 1.24
N ASN A 132 -24.77 -5.77 1.65
CA ASN A 132 -25.10 -5.64 3.08
C ASN A 132 -25.14 -7.00 3.79
N PHE A 133 -25.76 -8.01 3.18
CA PHE A 133 -25.82 -9.36 3.74
C PHE A 133 -24.42 -9.95 3.94
N LEU A 134 -23.57 -9.89 2.91
CA LEU A 134 -22.20 -10.40 2.98
C LEU A 134 -21.40 -9.69 4.07
N TRP A 135 -21.52 -8.37 4.15
CA TRP A 135 -20.84 -7.57 5.16
C TRP A 135 -21.28 -7.94 6.59
N HIS A 136 -22.59 -8.04 6.84
CA HIS A 136 -23.10 -8.42 8.16
C HIS A 136 -22.70 -9.84 8.58
N MET A 137 -22.62 -10.77 7.63
CA MET A 137 -22.19 -12.14 7.88
C MET A 137 -20.70 -12.22 8.26
N GLU A 138 -19.84 -11.43 7.61
CA GLU A 138 -18.42 -11.35 7.97
C GLU A 138 -18.24 -10.81 9.39
N ARG A 139 -18.92 -9.70 9.72
CA ARG A 139 -18.93 -9.13 11.06
C ARG A 139 -19.43 -10.13 12.11
N TYR A 140 -20.45 -10.91 11.77
CA TYR A 140 -20.95 -11.96 12.65
C TYR A 140 -19.90 -13.05 12.90
N PHE A 141 -19.21 -13.54 11.87
CA PHE A 141 -18.16 -14.55 12.05
C PHE A 141 -17.00 -14.07 12.90
N GLU A 142 -16.58 -12.82 12.71
CA GLU A 142 -15.57 -12.21 13.58
C GLU A 142 -16.04 -12.13 15.03
N ALA A 143 -17.29 -11.74 15.26
CA ALA A 143 -17.84 -11.61 16.61
C ALA A 143 -17.95 -12.96 17.35
N ILE A 144 -18.20 -14.06 16.63
CA ILE A 144 -18.22 -15.41 17.20
C ILE A 144 -16.87 -16.14 17.11
N ALA A 145 -15.81 -15.45 16.67
CA ALA A 145 -14.47 -16.01 16.44
C ALA A 145 -14.46 -17.29 15.58
N LEU A 146 -15.37 -17.38 14.59
CA LEU A 146 -15.41 -18.53 13.68
C LEU A 146 -14.33 -18.36 12.62
N THR A 147 -13.31 -19.22 12.66
CA THR A 147 -12.18 -19.19 11.71
C THR A 147 -12.25 -20.27 10.64
N ASP A 148 -12.99 -21.36 10.87
CA ASP A 148 -13.12 -22.47 9.94
C ASP A 148 -13.94 -22.09 8.70
N GLU A 149 -13.29 -22.10 7.54
CA GLU A 149 -13.89 -21.66 6.27
C GLU A 149 -15.06 -22.54 5.82
N ALA A 150 -14.99 -23.85 6.03
CA ALA A 150 -16.07 -24.77 5.68
C ALA A 150 -17.32 -24.51 6.54
N ALA A 151 -17.13 -24.29 7.84
CA ALA A 151 -18.21 -23.94 8.76
C ALA A 151 -18.81 -22.56 8.45
N LYS A 152 -18.01 -21.58 8.01
CA LYS A 152 -18.52 -20.29 7.51
C LYS A 152 -19.42 -20.48 6.29
N VAL A 153 -18.96 -21.25 5.29
CA VAL A 153 -19.74 -21.58 4.08
C VAL A 153 -21.08 -22.22 4.45
N CYS A 154 -21.09 -23.21 5.35
CA CYS A 154 -22.33 -23.84 5.83
C CYS A 154 -23.30 -22.85 6.50
N ARG A 155 -22.78 -21.80 7.17
CA ARG A 155 -23.60 -20.80 7.86
C ARG A 155 -24.17 -19.72 6.96
N TYR A 156 -23.65 -19.54 5.75
CA TYR A 156 -24.22 -18.63 4.74
C TYR A 156 -25.53 -19.13 4.13
N GLY A 157 -25.80 -20.44 4.09
CA GLY A 157 -27.05 -20.97 3.58
C GLY A 157 -27.10 -22.49 3.53
N GLU A 158 -28.17 -23.07 4.07
CA GLU A 158 -28.39 -24.53 4.20
C GLU A 158 -28.78 -25.25 2.88
N ARG A 159 -28.50 -24.67 1.71
CA ARG A 159 -28.79 -25.32 0.42
C ARG A 159 -27.70 -25.08 -0.63
N HIS A 160 -26.96 -26.16 -0.88
CA HIS A 160 -26.43 -26.58 -2.19
C HIS A 160 -25.51 -25.61 -2.93
N LEU A 161 -24.43 -25.18 -2.27
CA LEU A 161 -23.26 -24.65 -2.96
C LEU A 161 -22.01 -25.33 -2.38
N HIS A 162 -21.48 -26.33 -3.11
CA HIS A 162 -20.27 -27.06 -2.74
C HIS A 162 -19.04 -26.17 -2.99
N HIS A 163 -18.82 -25.16 -2.15
CA HIS A 163 -17.57 -24.38 -2.16
C HIS A 163 -16.68 -24.78 -0.99
N ARG A 164 -15.38 -24.92 -1.28
CA ARG A 164 -14.35 -25.30 -0.30
C ARG A 164 -14.03 -24.16 0.68
N ASP A 165 -14.28 -22.92 0.26
CA ASP A 165 -13.91 -21.69 0.97
C ASP A 165 -14.93 -20.55 0.74
N VAL A 166 -14.89 -19.55 1.62
CA VAL A 166 -15.81 -18.39 1.57
C VAL A 166 -15.59 -17.53 0.32
N GLY A 167 -14.36 -17.46 -0.20
CA GLY A 167 -14.04 -16.72 -1.42
C GLY A 167 -14.78 -17.28 -2.64
N GLY A 168 -14.80 -18.60 -2.80
CA GLY A 168 -15.58 -19.30 -3.83
C GLY A 168 -17.08 -19.03 -3.71
N PHE A 169 -17.62 -19.12 -2.51
CA PHE A 169 -19.04 -18.84 -2.26
C PHE A 169 -19.44 -17.40 -2.61
N LYS A 170 -18.65 -16.41 -2.19
CA LYS A 170 -18.91 -14.99 -2.48
C LYS A 170 -18.98 -14.71 -3.98
N ARG A 171 -18.11 -15.31 -4.78
CA ARG A 171 -18.13 -15.16 -6.24
C ARG A 171 -19.41 -15.71 -6.85
N GLU A 172 -19.83 -16.89 -6.40
CA GLU A 172 -21.02 -17.57 -6.89
C GLU A 172 -22.31 -16.81 -6.55
N ILE A 173 -22.49 -16.42 -5.28
CA ILE A 173 -23.71 -15.72 -4.86
C ILE A 173 -23.82 -14.34 -5.52
N LYS A 174 -22.70 -13.64 -5.72
CA LYS A 174 -22.66 -12.41 -6.52
C LYS A 174 -23.10 -12.69 -7.96
N ARG A 175 -22.61 -13.75 -8.61
CA ARG A 175 -23.06 -14.10 -9.98
C ARG A 175 -24.57 -14.32 -10.09
N GLN A 176 -25.19 -14.99 -9.11
CA GLN A 176 -26.59 -15.38 -9.19
C GLN A 176 -27.56 -14.23 -8.87
N PHE A 177 -27.13 -13.31 -8.00
CA PHE A 177 -28.00 -12.31 -7.40
C PHE A 177 -27.59 -10.85 -7.65
N TYR A 178 -26.45 -10.58 -8.31
CA TYR A 178 -26.23 -9.24 -8.88
C TYR A 178 -27.19 -9.02 -10.07
N PRO A 179 -27.84 -7.85 -10.19
CA PRO A 179 -28.64 -7.54 -11.37
C PRO A 179 -27.78 -7.58 -12.64
N GLU A 180 -28.18 -8.38 -13.64
CA GLU A 180 -27.51 -8.46 -14.95
C GLU A 180 -27.43 -7.10 -15.65
N ASP A 181 -28.39 -6.20 -15.38
CA ASP A 181 -28.44 -4.86 -15.96
C ASP A 181 -27.28 -3.97 -15.48
N VAL A 182 -26.87 -4.06 -14.21
CA VAL A 182 -25.76 -3.27 -13.67
C VAL A 182 -24.43 -3.72 -14.28
N ALA A 183 -24.18 -5.03 -14.33
CA ALA A 183 -22.97 -5.57 -14.96
C ALA A 183 -22.95 -5.33 -16.48
N TYR A 184 -24.12 -5.38 -17.14
CA TYR A 184 -24.26 -5.07 -18.56
C TYR A 184 -24.00 -3.59 -18.85
N LEU A 185 -24.59 -2.68 -18.07
CA LEU A 185 -24.37 -1.25 -18.17
C LEU A 185 -22.93 -0.88 -17.85
N ALA A 186 -22.33 -1.48 -16.82
CA ALA A 186 -20.92 -1.28 -16.49
C ALA A 186 -20.00 -1.75 -17.63
N ARG A 187 -20.26 -2.92 -18.22
CA ARG A 187 -19.53 -3.39 -19.43
C ARG A 187 -19.74 -2.47 -20.63
N LYS A 188 -20.94 -1.94 -20.81
CA LYS A 188 -21.24 -0.98 -21.89
C LYS A 188 -20.48 0.32 -21.66
N ASN A 189 -20.49 0.85 -20.45
CA ASN A 189 -19.78 2.07 -20.08
C ASN A 189 -18.26 1.87 -20.15
N MET A 190 -17.73 0.71 -19.77
CA MET A 190 -16.30 0.37 -19.90
C MET A 190 -15.81 0.47 -21.35
N ARG A 191 -16.64 0.04 -22.32
CA ARG A 191 -16.33 0.18 -23.77
C ARG A 191 -16.39 1.63 -24.28
N HIS A 192 -17.08 2.51 -23.57
CA HIS A 192 -17.26 3.91 -23.95
C HIS A 192 -16.42 4.88 -23.11
N LEU A 193 -15.78 4.38 -22.05
CA LEU A 193 -14.90 5.18 -21.21
C LEU A 193 -13.71 5.66 -22.04
N LYS A 194 -13.41 6.95 -22.00
CA LYS A 194 -12.24 7.54 -22.66
C LYS A 194 -11.60 8.56 -21.75
N HIS A 195 -10.27 8.53 -21.67
CA HIS A 195 -9.48 9.54 -20.97
C HIS A 195 -9.61 10.88 -21.72
N THR A 196 -10.57 11.71 -21.30
CA THR A 196 -10.88 13.01 -21.92
C THR A 196 -10.42 14.20 -21.05
N GLY A 197 -10.38 14.01 -19.73
CA GLY A 197 -9.94 14.99 -18.73
C GLY A 197 -8.64 14.60 -18.04
N SER A 198 -8.61 14.66 -16.70
CA SER A 198 -7.44 14.25 -15.92
C SER A 198 -7.31 12.73 -15.81
N ILE A 199 -6.07 12.24 -15.66
CA ILE A 199 -5.81 10.82 -15.41
C ILE A 199 -6.46 10.34 -14.10
N CYS A 200 -6.56 11.21 -13.10
CA CYS A 200 -7.16 10.88 -11.80
C CYS A 200 -8.66 10.61 -11.91
N GLU A 201 -9.39 11.45 -12.67
CA GLU A 201 -10.81 11.25 -12.95
C GLU A 201 -11.04 9.98 -13.76
N TYR A 202 -10.23 9.75 -14.80
CA TYR A 202 -10.29 8.53 -15.59
C TYR A 202 -10.07 7.27 -14.75
N VAL A 203 -9.04 7.25 -13.91
CA VAL A 203 -8.76 6.13 -13.00
C VAL A 203 -9.93 5.91 -12.06
N LYS A 204 -10.51 6.98 -11.50
CA LYS A 204 -11.64 6.88 -10.57
C LYS A 204 -12.88 6.28 -11.25
N GLU A 205 -13.21 6.71 -12.47
CA GLU A 205 -14.34 6.16 -13.23
C GLU A 205 -14.09 4.71 -13.65
N PHE A 206 -12.89 4.41 -14.14
CA PHE A 206 -12.48 3.04 -14.50
C PHE A 206 -12.57 2.09 -13.29
N SER A 207 -12.07 2.52 -12.13
CA SER A 207 -12.15 1.74 -10.88
C SER A 207 -13.59 1.50 -10.44
N SER A 208 -14.48 2.49 -10.60
CA SER A 208 -15.90 2.30 -10.28
C SER A 208 -16.55 1.23 -11.16
N LEU A 209 -16.28 1.27 -12.47
CA LEU A 209 -16.83 0.29 -13.43
C LEU A 209 -16.25 -1.11 -13.20
N MET A 210 -14.98 -1.22 -12.82
CA MET A 210 -14.36 -2.50 -12.48
C MET A 210 -15.08 -3.18 -11.30
N LEU A 211 -15.47 -2.42 -10.27
CA LEU A 211 -16.17 -2.96 -9.11
C LEU A 211 -17.58 -3.49 -9.45
N GLU A 212 -18.22 -2.92 -10.47
CA GLU A 212 -19.56 -3.28 -10.93
C GLU A 212 -19.57 -4.49 -11.89
N ILE A 213 -18.43 -4.88 -12.46
CA ILE A 213 -18.33 -6.02 -13.38
C ILE A 213 -17.72 -7.24 -12.66
N PRO A 214 -18.54 -8.22 -12.24
CA PRO A 214 -18.00 -9.44 -11.62
C PRO A 214 -17.21 -10.27 -12.65
N ASN A 215 -16.07 -10.83 -12.21
CA ASN A 215 -15.22 -11.79 -12.94
C ASN A 215 -14.54 -11.24 -14.21
N MET A 216 -14.10 -9.98 -14.23
CA MET A 216 -13.19 -9.47 -15.26
C MET A 216 -11.78 -9.99 -15.00
N SER A 217 -11.08 -10.50 -16.02
CA SER A 217 -9.70 -10.96 -15.85
C SER A 217 -8.73 -9.77 -15.73
N GLU A 218 -7.59 -9.96 -15.08
CA GLU A 218 -6.54 -8.92 -15.02
C GLU A 218 -6.05 -8.51 -16.41
N GLU A 219 -5.96 -9.46 -17.34
CA GLU A 219 -5.63 -9.19 -18.75
C GLU A 219 -6.69 -8.32 -19.44
N GLU A 220 -7.97 -8.61 -19.22
CA GLU A 220 -9.08 -7.84 -19.78
C GLU A 220 -9.15 -6.43 -19.15
N LEU A 221 -8.84 -6.31 -17.86
CA LEU A 221 -8.75 -5.03 -17.16
C LEU A 221 -7.62 -4.17 -17.71
N LEU A 222 -6.42 -4.73 -17.81
CA LEU A 222 -5.26 -4.01 -18.33
C LEU A 222 -5.49 -3.58 -19.79
N PHE A 223 -6.03 -4.46 -20.62
CA PHE A 223 -6.36 -4.16 -22.01
C PHE A 223 -7.33 -2.98 -22.12
N ASN A 224 -8.47 -3.04 -21.41
CA ASN A 224 -9.48 -1.98 -21.43
C ASN A 224 -8.97 -0.66 -20.83
N PHE A 225 -8.08 -0.73 -19.84
CA PHE A 225 -7.48 0.47 -19.25
C PHE A 225 -6.54 1.15 -20.25
N MET A 226 -5.67 0.39 -20.91
CA MET A 226 -4.68 0.90 -21.87
C MET A 226 -5.33 1.45 -23.14
N ASP A 227 -6.31 0.74 -23.71
CA ASP A 227 -6.99 1.11 -24.98
C ASP A 227 -7.81 2.42 -24.89
N ASN A 228 -8.17 2.81 -23.66
CA ASN A 228 -9.01 3.98 -23.40
C ASN A 228 -8.21 5.19 -22.86
N LEU A 229 -6.90 5.05 -22.66
CA LEU A 229 -6.02 6.14 -22.29
C LEU A 229 -5.72 7.08 -23.48
N GLN A 230 -5.38 8.33 -23.16
CA GLN A 230 -4.75 9.21 -24.14
C GLN A 230 -3.38 8.67 -24.53
N GLY A 231 -3.01 8.82 -25.80
CA GLY A 231 -1.80 8.23 -26.36
C GLY A 231 -0.51 8.59 -25.60
N TRP A 232 -0.42 9.80 -25.03
CA TRP A 232 0.75 10.18 -24.22
C TRP A 232 0.84 9.39 -22.90
N ALA A 233 -0.31 9.13 -22.25
CA ALA A 233 -0.38 8.40 -20.99
C ALA A 233 -0.13 6.90 -21.22
N GLU A 234 -0.70 6.35 -22.29
CA GLU A 234 -0.46 4.97 -22.71
C GLU A 234 1.03 4.74 -23.02
N GLN A 235 1.67 5.65 -23.77
CA GLN A 235 3.10 5.56 -24.09
C GLN A 235 3.98 5.62 -22.84
N GLU A 236 3.65 6.49 -21.88
CA GLU A 236 4.41 6.58 -20.63
C GLU A 236 4.28 5.30 -19.78
N LEU A 237 3.10 4.69 -19.70
CA LEU A 237 2.92 3.42 -19.00
C LEU A 237 3.63 2.26 -19.70
N ARG A 238 3.62 2.22 -21.04
CA ARG A 238 4.42 1.26 -21.83
C ARG A 238 5.92 1.45 -21.60
N ARG A 239 6.40 2.70 -21.53
CA ARG A 239 7.81 3.04 -21.26
C ARG A 239 8.25 2.56 -19.88
N ARG A 240 7.36 2.62 -18.89
CA ARG A 240 7.60 2.13 -17.52
C ARG A 240 7.43 0.62 -17.37
N GLY A 241 7.00 -0.08 -18.41
CA GLY A 241 6.85 -1.54 -18.40
C GLY A 241 5.75 -2.04 -17.46
N VAL A 242 4.65 -1.29 -17.32
CA VAL A 242 3.51 -1.70 -16.49
C VAL A 242 2.85 -2.95 -17.09
N GLN A 243 2.86 -4.06 -16.33
CA GLN A 243 2.33 -5.36 -16.76
C GLN A 243 1.02 -5.76 -16.06
N ASP A 244 0.66 -5.05 -14.99
CA ASP A 244 -0.56 -5.27 -14.24
C ASP A 244 -1.06 -3.93 -13.69
N LEU A 245 -2.34 -3.90 -13.32
CA LEU A 245 -2.91 -2.84 -12.51
C LEU A 245 -2.93 -3.37 -11.07
N ALA A 246 -1.77 -3.44 -10.42
CA ALA A 246 -1.66 -3.86 -9.02
C ALA A 246 -2.74 -3.15 -8.18
N LEU A 247 -3.77 -3.90 -7.77
CA LEU A 247 -4.87 -3.40 -6.93
C LEU A 247 -4.31 -3.15 -5.52
N PRO A 248 -4.24 -1.91 -5.02
CA PRO A 248 -3.67 -1.65 -3.70
C PRO A 248 -4.60 -2.03 -2.53
N TRP A 249 -5.70 -2.74 -2.79
CA TRP A 249 -6.73 -3.00 -1.78
C TRP A 249 -7.16 -4.48 -1.80
N GLN A 250 -6.34 -5.31 -1.17
CA GLN A 250 -6.75 -6.57 -0.54
C GLN A 250 -6.42 -6.51 0.95
#